data_AF-A0A924GLK0-F1
#
_entry.id   AF-A0A924GLK0-F1
#
_cell.length_a   1.000
_cell.length_b   1.000
_cell.length_c   1.000
_cell.angle_alpha   90.00
_cell.angle_beta   90.00
_cell.angle_gamma   90.00
#
_symmetry.space_group_name_H-M   'P 1'
#
loop_
_entity.id
_entity.type
_entity.pdbx_description
1 polymer ?
#
loop_
_entity_poly.entity_id
_entity_poly.type
_entity_poly.pdbx_seq_one_letter_code
_entity_poly.pdbx_strand_id
1 'polypeptide(L)'
;MKKIFAARWATTVALAASALVALPAQATPAGDNVVINEVYANGGSAGASYKTKFVELYNPTDKDISVSGWSLQYRTAAGTSTFSG
;
A
#
# COMPACT_ATOMS: atom_id res chain seq x y z
N MET A 1 -12.90 50.13 -41.53
CA MET A 1 -11.64 49.39 -41.35
C MET A 1 -11.95 48.12 -40.54
N LYS A 2 -11.56 46.95 -41.06
CA LYS A 2 -11.62 45.63 -40.39
C LYS A 2 -11.00 45.70 -38.99
N LYS A 3 -11.52 44.95 -38.00
CA LYS A 3 -10.92 43.69 -37.50
C LYS A 3 -11.96 42.83 -36.77
N ILE A 4 -11.99 41.56 -37.17
CA ILE A 4 -12.83 40.48 -36.66
C ILE A 4 -11.99 39.75 -35.60
N PHE A 5 -12.55 39.42 -34.44
CA PHE A 5 -11.93 38.48 -33.50
C PHE A 5 -12.92 37.34 -33.20
N ALA A 6 -12.61 36.16 -33.73
CA ALA A 6 -13.33 34.93 -33.46
C ALA A 6 -12.83 34.34 -32.14
N ALA A 7 -13.72 34.20 -31.16
CA ALA A 7 -13.44 33.45 -29.93
C ALA A 7 -13.60 31.95 -30.24
N ARG A 8 -12.49 31.21 -30.18
CA ARG A 8 -12.49 29.76 -30.28
C ARG A 8 -12.93 29.17 -28.93
N TRP A 9 -14.08 28.49 -28.93
CA TRP A 9 -14.54 27.73 -27.77
C TRP A 9 -13.66 26.48 -27.65
N ALA A 10 -12.76 26.47 -26.68
CA ALA A 10 -12.02 25.26 -26.32
C ALA A 10 -12.91 24.44 -25.38
N THR A 11 -13.50 23.36 -25.88
CA THR A 11 -14.21 22.39 -25.05
C THR A 11 -13.16 21.58 -24.27
N THR A 12 -13.01 21.84 -22.98
CA THR A 12 -12.24 20.97 -22.09
C THR A 12 -13.09 19.76 -21.73
N VAL A 13 -12.69 18.58 -22.19
CA VAL A 13 -13.17 17.31 -21.65
C VAL A 13 -12.47 17.09 -20.32
N ALA A 14 -13.20 17.25 -19.20
CA ALA A 14 -12.68 16.92 -17.89
C ALA A 14 -12.58 15.39 -17.75
N LEU A 15 -11.36 14.87 -17.70
CA LEU A 15 -11.11 13.46 -17.37
C LEU A 15 -11.39 13.27 -15.87
N ALA A 16 -12.51 12.63 -15.52
CA ALA A 16 -12.80 12.26 -14.14
C ALA A 16 -11.84 11.12 -13.73
N ALA A 17 -10.73 11.48 -13.08
CA ALA A 17 -9.85 10.51 -12.46
C ALA A 17 -10.53 9.96 -11.19
N SER A 18 -11.13 8.78 -11.30
CA SER A 18 -11.63 8.03 -10.15
C SER A 18 -10.46 7.70 -9.22
N ALA A 19 -10.38 8.36 -8.07
CA ALA A 19 -9.42 7.96 -7.04
C ALA A 19 -9.81 6.56 -6.52
N LEU A 20 -9.02 5.54 -6.86
CA LEU A 20 -9.09 4.23 -6.22
C LEU A 20 -8.69 4.41 -4.74
N VAL A 21 -9.68 4.55 -3.87
CA VAL A 21 -9.45 4.55 -2.42
C VAL A 21 -9.24 3.10 -2.00
N ALA A 22 -8.01 2.74 -1.64
CA ALA A 22 -7.72 1.43 -1.07
C ALA A 22 -8.41 1.32 0.30
N LEU A 23 -9.39 0.43 0.41
CA LEU A 23 -9.99 0.09 1.70
C LEU A 23 -8.95 -0.62 2.58
N PRO A 24 -8.97 -0.41 3.91
CA PRO A 24 -8.07 -1.14 4.79
C PRO A 24 -8.33 -2.64 4.68
N ALA A 25 -7.28 -3.42 4.45
CA ALA A 25 -7.37 -4.87 4.44
C ALA A 25 -7.75 -5.36 5.84
N GLN A 26 -8.74 -6.25 5.92
CA GLN A 26 -9.11 -6.91 7.17
C GLN A 26 -8.51 -8.31 7.18
N ALA A 27 -7.94 -8.71 8.32
CA ALA A 27 -7.47 -10.08 8.50
C ALA A 27 -8.67 -11.04 8.50
N THR A 28 -8.57 -12.13 7.74
CA THR A 28 -9.56 -13.21 7.78
C THR A 28 -9.49 -13.92 9.14
N PRO A 29 -10.60 -14.05 9.88
CA PRO A 29 -10.62 -14.79 11.14
C PRO A 29 -10.55 -16.31 10.93
N ALA A 30 -10.66 -16.77 9.67
CA ALA A 30 -10.67 -18.20 9.35
C ALA A 30 -9.33 -18.90 9.57
N GLY A 31 -8.23 -18.14 9.69
CA GLY A 31 -6.89 -18.72 9.89
C GLY A 31 -6.45 -19.61 8.73
N ASP A 32 -6.91 -19.31 7.52
CA ASP A 32 -6.71 -20.11 6.31
C ASP A 32 -5.64 -19.53 5.37
N ASN A 33 -4.91 -18.50 5.82
CA ASN A 33 -3.92 -17.77 5.04
C ASN A 33 -2.69 -17.42 5.90
N VAL A 34 -1.57 -17.06 5.25
CA VAL A 34 -0.37 -16.53 5.92
C VAL A 34 -0.73 -15.29 6.73
N VAL A 35 -0.25 -15.23 7.97
CA VAL A 35 -0.44 -14.10 8.88
C VAL A 35 0.92 -13.47 9.25
N ILE A 36 0.90 -12.19 9.63
CA ILE A 36 2.02 -11.56 10.33
C ILE A 36 1.93 -11.97 11.80
N ASN A 37 2.85 -12.82 12.27
CA ASN A 37 2.84 -13.34 13.64
C ASN A 37 3.50 -12.37 14.63
N GLU A 38 4.65 -11.82 14.27
CA GLU A 38 5.37 -10.85 15.10
C GLU A 38 6.02 -9.76 14.24
N VAL A 39 6.08 -8.55 14.80
CA VAL A 39 6.79 -7.42 14.21
C VAL A 39 7.69 -6.78 15.26
N TYR A 40 8.98 -6.74 14.98
CA TYR A 40 9.93 -5.91 15.73
C TYR A 40 10.47 -4.80 14.85
N ALA A 41 9.76 -3.67 14.82
CA ALA A 41 10.12 -2.53 13.98
C ALA A 41 11.20 -1.64 14.61
N ASN A 42 11.51 -1.79 15.91
CA ASN A 42 12.44 -0.90 16.63
C ASN A 42 13.91 -1.37 16.61
N GLY A 43 14.22 -2.48 15.95
CA GLY A 43 15.59 -3.02 15.82
C GLY A 43 16.64 -1.98 15.50
N GLY A 44 17.71 -1.97 16.30
CA GLY A 44 18.89 -1.11 16.11
C GLY A 44 18.71 0.36 16.53
N SER A 45 17.51 0.77 16.97
CA SER A 45 17.27 2.09 17.56
C SER A 45 17.84 2.19 18.98
N ALA A 46 18.04 3.41 19.48
CA ALA A 46 18.39 3.65 20.88
C ALA A 46 17.36 3.02 21.83
N GLY A 47 17.83 2.24 22.80
CA GLY A 47 16.97 1.52 23.76
C GLY A 47 16.26 0.28 23.19
N ALA A 48 16.58 -0.15 21.98
CA ALA A 48 16.01 -1.37 21.41
C ALA A 48 16.56 -2.63 22.11
N SER A 49 15.65 -3.54 22.49
CA SER A 49 15.93 -4.88 23.00
C SER A 49 16.68 -5.75 21.98
N TYR A 50 16.41 -5.57 20.68
CA TYR A 50 17.08 -6.32 19.61
C TYR A 50 17.83 -5.42 18.63
N LYS A 51 18.90 -5.96 18.05
CA LYS A 51 19.75 -5.24 17.09
C LYS A 51 19.13 -5.10 15.71
N THR A 52 18.33 -6.06 15.29
CA THR A 52 17.78 -6.15 13.93
C THR A 52 16.28 -5.97 13.95
N LYS A 53 15.76 -5.35 12.88
CA LYS A 53 14.31 -5.30 12.63
C LYS A 53 13.89 -6.60 11.99
N PHE A 54 12.72 -7.10 12.32
CA PHE A 54 12.16 -8.29 11.66
C PHE A 54 10.64 -8.24 11.58
N VAL A 55 10.11 -9.02 10.65
CA VAL A 55 8.70 -9.38 10.53
C VAL A 55 8.67 -10.90 10.38
N GLU A 56 7.91 -11.56 11.24
CA GLU A 56 7.68 -13.00 11.15
C GLU A 56 6.37 -13.27 10.42
N LEU A 57 6.44 -14.11 9.38
CA LEU A 57 5.28 -14.63 8.67
C LEU A 57 5.03 -16.07 9.12
N TYR A 58 3.78 -16.39 9.42
CA TYR A 58 3.37 -17.72 9.85
C TYR A 58 2.26 -18.26 8.95
N ASN A 59 2.41 -19.51 8.51
CA ASN A 59 1.35 -20.27 7.87
C ASN A 59 0.67 -21.14 8.95
N PRO A 60 -0.54 -20.76 9.41
CA PRO A 60 -1.28 -21.52 10.43
C PRO A 60 -1.95 -22.80 9.90
N THR A 61 -1.81 -23.10 8.61
CA THR A 61 -2.46 -24.25 7.96
C THR A 61 -1.55 -25.48 7.89
N ASP A 62 -2.13 -26.62 7.54
CA ASP A 62 -1.43 -27.89 7.30
C ASP A 62 -1.00 -28.08 5.83
N LYS A 63 -1.15 -27.04 5.00
CA LYS A 63 -0.85 -27.06 3.56
C LYS A 63 0.15 -25.96 3.21
N ASP A 64 0.94 -26.21 2.17
CA ASP A 64 1.83 -25.20 1.64
C ASP A 64 1.05 -24.03 1.03
N ILE A 65 1.46 -22.80 1.38
CA ILE A 65 0.95 -21.56 0.79
C ILE A 65 2.10 -20.90 0.02
N SER A 66 1.91 -20.72 -1.29
CA SER A 66 2.90 -20.01 -2.12
C SER A 66 2.83 -18.51 -1.85
N VAL A 67 3.98 -17.92 -1.53
CA VAL A 67 4.18 -16.47 -1.41
C VAL A 67 4.85 -15.88 -2.66
N SER A 68 4.86 -16.63 -3.76
CA SER A 68 5.48 -16.17 -5.00
C SER A 68 4.76 -14.92 -5.52
N GLY A 69 5.53 -13.88 -5.83
CA GLY A 69 5.01 -12.58 -6.28
C GLY A 69 4.46 -11.70 -5.17
N TRP A 70 4.50 -12.13 -3.90
CA TRP A 70 4.14 -11.28 -2.77
C TRP A 70 5.24 -10.26 -2.49
N SER A 71 4.84 -9.14 -1.90
CA SER A 71 5.75 -8.17 -1.31
C SER A 71 5.25 -7.77 0.08
N LEU A 72 6.18 -7.37 0.95
CA LEU A 72 5.89 -6.86 2.27
C LEU A 72 6.05 -5.34 2.27
N GLN A 73 4.97 -4.60 2.53
CA GLN A 73 4.99 -3.14 2.54
C GLN A 73 5.01 -2.63 3.98
N TYR A 74 5.94 -1.72 4.25
CA TYR A 74 6.01 -0.97 5.50
C TYR A 74 5.82 0.51 5.22
N ARG A 75 5.05 1.19 6.07
CA ARG A 75 4.81 2.64 5.97
C ARG A 75 4.90 3.24 7.36
N THR A 76 5.40 4.47 7.44
CA THR A 76 5.30 5.26 8.68
C THR A 76 3.86 5.70 8.91
N ALA A 77 3.52 6.07 10.14
CA ALA A 77 2.18 6.54 10.49
C ALA A 77 1.69 7.73 9.64
N ALA A 78 2.61 8.57 9.16
CA ALA A 78 2.31 9.73 8.31
C ALA A 78 2.55 9.49 6.80
N GLY A 79 2.99 8.30 6.39
CA GLY A 79 3.35 8.03 5.00
C GLY A 79 2.12 7.95 4.08
N THR A 80 2.01 8.85 3.09
CA THR A 80 0.87 8.95 2.16
C THR A 80 1.10 8.29 0.79
N SER A 81 2.33 7.85 0.47
CA SER A 81 2.70 7.24 -0.81
C SER A 81 1.92 5.96 -1.14
N THR A 82 1.17 5.90 -2.24
CA THR A 82 0.52 4.66 -2.70
C THR A 82 1.54 3.59 -3.09
N PHE A 83 1.18 2.31 -2.89
CA PHE A 83 1.99 1.19 -3.38
C PHE A 83 2.11 1.26 -4.91
N SER A 84 3.28 0.94 -5.46
CA SER A 84 3.55 1.01 -6.90
C SER A 84 4.21 -0.25 -7.46
N GLY A 85 4.07 -1.40 -6.78
CA GLY A 85 4.58 -2.68 -7.27
C GLY A 85 3.65 -3.35 -8.26
#